data_AF-A0A841GPV4-F1
#
_entry.id   AF-A0A841GPV4-F1
#
_cell.length_a   1.000
_cell.length_b   1.000
_cell.length_c   1.000
_cell.angle_alpha   90.00
_cell.angle_beta   90.00
_cell.angle_gamma   90.00
#
_symmetry.space_group_name_H-M   'P 1'
#
loop_
_entity.id
_entity.type
_entity.pdbx_description
1 polymer ?
#
loop_
_entity_poly.entity_id
_entity_poly.type
_entity_poly.pdbx_seq_one_letter_code
_entity_poly.pdbx_strand_id
1 'polypeptide(L)'
;MKKDILLLAILLSFSCHSSEYGVGYTTCIKESDGSTENILTCIKSEYADQRKQVENFIIKNFKQDKSMFMSLEKYNKSLDSAISDKCNVYFLLDGDRGSISEAQCELDELLTYKKLLNDFYEMHNAG
;
A
#
# COMPACT_ATOMS: atom_id res chain seq x y z
N MET A 1 -18.52 11.79 -20.39
CA MET A 1 -17.24 12.27 -20.98
C MET A 1 -16.48 13.27 -20.12
N LYS A 2 -17.03 14.42 -19.67
CA LYS A 2 -16.26 15.36 -18.82
C LYS A 2 -16.14 14.95 -17.34
N LYS A 3 -17.10 14.20 -16.80
CA LYS A 3 -17.08 13.72 -15.39
C LYS A 3 -16.10 12.57 -15.17
N ASP A 4 -15.94 11.70 -16.17
CA ASP A 4 -15.13 10.48 -16.08
C ASP A 4 -13.63 10.80 -16.11
N ILE A 5 -13.24 11.82 -16.88
CA ILE A 5 -11.86 12.34 -16.92
C ILE A 5 -11.48 13.01 -15.59
N LEU A 6 -12.44 13.65 -14.91
CA LEU A 6 -12.18 14.31 -13.63
C LEU A 6 -11.92 13.29 -12.51
N LEU A 7 -12.60 12.14 -12.53
CA LEU A 7 -12.35 11.04 -11.58
C LEU A 7 -10.99 10.39 -11.82
N LEU A 8 -10.61 10.16 -13.08
CA LEU A 8 -9.27 9.68 -13.45
C LEU A 8 -8.16 10.67 -13.03
N ALA A 9 -8.38 11.96 -13.20
CA ALA A 9 -7.40 12.99 -12.85
C ALA A 9 -7.17 13.11 -11.33
N ILE A 10 -8.22 12.94 -10.52
CA ILE A 10 -8.10 12.94 -9.06
C ILE A 10 -7.35 11.70 -8.57
N LEU A 11 -7.56 10.54 -9.18
CA LEU A 11 -6.80 9.31 -8.88
C LEU A 11 -5.31 9.44 -9.21
N LEU A 12 -4.96 10.20 -10.26
CA LEU A 12 -3.57 10.43 -10.70
C LEU A 12 -2.83 11.51 -9.88
N SER A 13 -3.53 12.28 -9.04
CA SER A 13 -2.95 13.40 -8.29
C SER A 13 -2.20 12.97 -7.02
N PHE A 14 -2.32 11.71 -6.58
CA PHE A 14 -1.75 11.21 -5.32
C PHE A 14 -0.49 10.36 -5.50
N SER A 15 -0.07 10.03 -6.71
CA SER A 15 0.98 9.03 -6.93
C SER A 15 2.38 9.61 -7.00
N CYS A 16 2.98 9.95 -5.85
CA CYS A 16 4.44 10.08 -5.76
C CYS A 16 5.15 8.70 -5.85
N HIS A 17 4.38 7.60 -5.81
CA HIS A 17 4.87 6.21 -5.73
C HIS A 17 4.53 5.33 -6.95
N SER A 18 4.22 5.90 -8.12
CA SER A 18 3.74 5.11 -9.27
C SER A 18 4.70 4.01 -9.77
N SER A 19 6.00 4.11 -9.44
CA SER A 19 7.01 3.10 -9.78
C SER A 19 7.05 1.90 -8.83
N GLU A 20 6.34 1.94 -7.70
CA GLU A 20 6.38 0.89 -6.66
C GLU A 20 5.22 -0.11 -6.73
N TYR A 21 4.16 0.22 -7.48
CA TYR A 21 3.05 -0.71 -7.71
C TYR A 21 3.45 -1.83 -8.67
N GLY A 22 2.84 -3.01 -8.47
CA GLY A 22 2.96 -4.12 -9.39
C GLY A 22 2.40 -3.79 -10.79
N VAL A 23 3.00 -4.40 -11.82
CA VAL A 23 2.46 -4.35 -13.19
C VAL A 23 1.03 -4.90 -13.23
N GLY A 24 0.75 -5.93 -12.41
CA GLY A 24 -0.58 -6.51 -12.25
C GLY A 24 -1.62 -5.49 -11.77
N TYR A 25 -1.28 -4.68 -10.75
CA TYR A 25 -2.14 -3.59 -10.28
C TYR A 25 -2.45 -2.57 -11.37
N THR A 26 -1.41 -2.11 -12.08
CA THR A 26 -1.57 -1.10 -13.13
C THR A 26 -2.48 -1.59 -14.26
N THR A 27 -2.35 -2.86 -14.65
CA THR A 27 -3.23 -3.48 -15.64
C THR A 27 -4.65 -3.62 -15.09
N CYS A 28 -4.83 -4.13 -13.87
CA CYS A 28 -6.13 -4.29 -13.23
C CYS A 28 -6.90 -2.97 -13.15
N ILE A 29 -6.25 -1.87 -12.74
CA ILE A 29 -6.88 -0.55 -12.69
C ILE A 29 -7.32 -0.08 -14.06
N LYS A 30 -6.53 -0.31 -15.11
CA LYS A 30 -6.94 0.03 -16.50
C LYS A 30 -8.13 -0.79 -16.97
N GLU A 31 -8.19 -2.07 -16.59
CA GLU A 31 -9.27 -3.00 -16.95
C GLU A 31 -10.53 -2.82 -16.08
N SER A 32 -10.43 -2.08 -14.97
CA SER A 32 -11.56 -1.84 -14.07
C SER A 32 -12.70 -1.03 -14.70
N ASP A 33 -12.42 -0.31 -15.80
CA ASP A 33 -13.34 0.56 -16.53
C ASP A 33 -14.12 1.54 -15.63
N GLY A 34 -13.48 2.01 -14.55
CA GLY A 34 -14.10 2.95 -13.61
C GLY A 34 -15.11 2.34 -12.64
N SER A 35 -15.33 1.02 -12.66
CA SER A 35 -16.18 0.34 -11.68
C SER A 35 -15.56 0.39 -10.30
N THR A 36 -16.28 0.96 -9.33
CA THR A 36 -15.85 1.05 -7.92
C THR A 36 -15.46 -0.31 -7.35
N GLU A 37 -16.29 -1.34 -7.58
CA GLU A 37 -16.03 -2.69 -7.08
C GLU A 37 -14.73 -3.27 -7.65
N ASN A 38 -14.50 -3.09 -8.95
CA ASN A 38 -13.29 -3.59 -9.61
C ASN A 38 -12.05 -2.83 -9.14
N ILE A 39 -12.13 -1.49 -9.02
CA ILE A 39 -11.05 -0.66 -8.49
C ILE A 39 -10.66 -1.11 -7.08
N LEU A 40 -11.64 -1.25 -6.19
CA LEU A 40 -11.41 -1.71 -4.82
C LEU A 40 -10.78 -3.11 -4.79
N THR A 41 -11.20 -4.00 -5.69
CA THR A 41 -10.62 -5.34 -5.82
C THR A 41 -9.15 -5.27 -6.24
N CYS A 42 -8.82 -4.45 -7.24
CA CYS A 42 -7.44 -4.25 -7.68
C CYS A 42 -6.55 -3.75 -6.54
N ILE A 43 -7.01 -2.73 -5.80
CA ILE A 43 -6.27 -2.14 -4.68
C ILE A 43 -6.05 -3.17 -3.56
N LYS A 44 -7.11 -3.88 -3.15
CA LYS A 44 -7.02 -4.88 -2.07
C LYS A 44 -6.13 -6.07 -2.44
N SER A 45 -6.17 -6.52 -3.68
CA SER A 45 -5.26 -7.56 -4.17
C SER A 45 -3.80 -7.11 -4.13
N GLU A 46 -3.51 -5.90 -4.62
CA GLU A 46 -2.15 -5.36 -4.57
C GLU A 46 -1.68 -5.17 -3.12
N TYR A 47 -2.53 -4.65 -2.23
CA TYR A 47 -2.23 -4.54 -0.80
C TYR A 47 -1.83 -5.88 -0.21
N ALA A 48 -2.62 -6.92 -0.44
CA ALA A 48 -2.36 -8.26 0.09
C ALA A 48 -1.03 -8.84 -0.42
N ASP A 49 -0.71 -8.61 -1.69
CA ASP A 49 0.55 -9.08 -2.29
C ASP A 49 1.76 -8.30 -1.77
N GLN A 50 1.65 -6.98 -1.63
CA GLN A 50 2.70 -6.16 -1.02
C GLN A 50 2.91 -6.51 0.46
N ARG A 51 1.83 -6.81 1.19
CA ARG A 51 1.87 -7.20 2.60
C ARG A 51 2.66 -8.49 2.79
N LYS A 52 2.39 -9.50 1.96
CA LYS A 52 3.18 -10.75 1.93
C LYS A 52 4.65 -10.50 1.61
N GLN A 53 4.95 -9.59 0.67
CA GLN A 53 6.34 -9.25 0.33
C GLN A 53 7.08 -8.63 1.52
N VAL A 54 6.43 -7.73 2.26
CA VAL A 54 6.97 -7.15 3.50
C VAL A 54 7.26 -8.22 4.55
N GLU A 55 6.32 -9.13 4.80
CA GLU A 55 6.52 -10.22 5.78
C GLU A 55 7.69 -11.13 5.38
N ASN A 56 7.71 -11.53 4.11
CA ASN A 56 8.78 -12.35 3.57
C ASN A 56 10.14 -11.65 3.64
N PHE A 57 10.18 -10.33 3.41
CA PHE A 57 11.40 -9.53 3.55
C PHE A 57 11.91 -9.57 4.99
N ILE A 58 11.06 -9.34 5.98
CA ILE A 58 11.44 -9.37 7.41
C ILE A 58 12.01 -10.75 7.78
N ILE A 59 11.29 -11.82 7.41
CA ILE A 59 11.70 -13.21 7.71
C ILE A 59 13.02 -13.56 7.00
N LYS A 60 13.16 -13.20 5.72
CA LYS A 60 14.35 -13.56 4.94
C LYS A 60 15.60 -12.85 5.45
N ASN A 61 15.49 -11.57 5.77
CA ASN A 61 16.66 -10.71 5.98
C ASN A 61 17.06 -10.56 7.44
N PHE A 62 16.13 -10.64 8.39
CA PHE A 62 16.42 -10.34 9.79
C PHE A 62 16.38 -11.55 10.72
N LYS A 63 15.90 -12.72 10.27
CA LYS A 63 15.73 -13.91 11.13
C LYS A 63 17.00 -14.36 11.84
N GLN A 64 18.19 -14.05 11.32
CA GLN A 64 19.46 -14.36 11.97
C GLN A 64 19.77 -13.41 13.15
N ASP A 65 19.32 -12.15 13.11
CA ASP A 65 19.34 -11.23 14.25
C ASP A 65 18.04 -11.34 15.03
N LYS A 66 18.05 -12.18 16.07
CA LYS A 66 16.86 -12.45 16.87
C LYS A 66 16.26 -11.19 17.51
N SER A 67 17.08 -10.24 17.95
CA SER A 67 16.62 -9.04 18.65
C SER A 67 15.90 -8.09 17.69
N MET A 68 16.47 -7.92 16.51
CA MET A 68 15.92 -7.08 15.45
C MET A 68 14.67 -7.71 14.85
N PHE A 69 14.73 -9.00 14.54
CA PHE A 69 13.58 -9.76 14.04
C PHE A 69 12.38 -9.66 14.97
N MET A 70 12.55 -9.84 16.28
CA MET A 70 11.46 -9.72 17.24
C MET A 70 10.85 -8.31 17.28
N SER A 71 11.68 -7.26 17.15
CA SER A 71 11.22 -5.87 17.15
C SER A 71 10.43 -5.54 15.88
N LEU A 72 10.95 -5.95 14.73
CA LEU A 72 10.28 -5.78 13.43
C LEU A 72 9.00 -6.60 13.35
N GLU A 73 9.01 -7.86 13.80
CA GLU A 73 7.81 -8.71 13.80
C GLU A 73 6.71 -8.12 14.69
N LYS A 74 7.07 -7.60 15.87
CA LYS A 74 6.13 -6.94 16.77
C LYS A 74 5.47 -5.73 16.11
N TYR A 75 6.27 -4.85 15.48
CA TYR A 75 5.75 -3.69 14.76
C TYR A 75 4.88 -4.09 13.56
N ASN A 76 5.34 -5.06 12.79
CA ASN A 76 4.66 -5.59 11.61
C ASN A 76 3.26 -6.15 11.94
N LYS A 77 3.07 -6.75 13.12
CA LYS A 77 1.75 -7.21 13.59
C LYS A 77 0.75 -6.08 13.86
N SER A 78 1.22 -4.88 14.20
CA SER A 78 0.37 -3.70 14.43
C SER A 78 0.26 -2.78 13.21
N LEU A 79 1.03 -3.04 12.15
CA LEU A 79 1.17 -2.16 11.00
C LEU A 79 -0.18 -1.88 10.32
N ASP A 80 -0.97 -2.94 10.06
CA ASP A 80 -2.25 -2.81 9.36
C ASP A 80 -3.23 -1.92 10.15
N SER A 81 -3.24 -2.02 11.49
CA SER A 81 -4.06 -1.14 12.34
C SER A 81 -3.58 0.32 12.27
N ALA A 82 -2.26 0.55 12.33
CA ALA A 82 -1.72 1.90 12.28
C ALA A 82 -1.95 2.58 10.91
N ILE A 83 -1.86 1.82 9.83
CA ILE A 83 -2.21 2.27 8.48
C ILE A 83 -3.70 2.61 8.41
N SER A 84 -4.57 1.71 8.86
CA SER A 84 -6.02 1.91 8.79
C SER A 84 -6.46 3.13 9.61
N ASP A 85 -5.93 3.31 10.83
CA ASP A 85 -6.21 4.49 11.67
C ASP A 85 -5.82 5.80 10.97
N LYS A 86 -4.74 5.80 10.18
CA LYS A 86 -4.29 6.96 9.42
C LYS A 86 -5.19 7.25 8.21
N CYS A 87 -5.64 6.21 7.52
CA CYS A 87 -6.40 6.32 6.27
C CYS A 87 -7.92 6.48 6.46
N ASN A 88 -8.44 6.11 7.64
CA ASN A 88 -9.84 6.29 8.07
C ASN A 88 -10.39 7.70 7.80
N VAL A 89 -9.55 8.75 7.81
CA VAL A 89 -9.99 10.12 7.50
C VAL A 89 -10.73 10.24 6.17
N TYR A 90 -10.46 9.36 5.20
CA TYR A 90 -11.13 9.33 3.91
C TYR A 90 -12.58 8.82 3.98
N PHE A 91 -12.97 8.14 5.06
CA PHE A 91 -14.37 7.81 5.33
C PHE A 91 -15.26 9.07 5.38
N LEU A 92 -14.70 10.23 5.75
CA LEU A 92 -15.41 11.51 5.77
C LEU A 92 -15.85 12.01 4.38
N LEU A 93 -15.32 11.43 3.28
CA LEU A 93 -15.69 11.84 1.92
C LEU A 93 -16.99 11.20 1.42
N ASP A 94 -17.56 10.24 2.16
CA ASP A 94 -18.78 9.46 1.86
C ASP A 94 -18.83 8.78 0.47
N GLY A 95 -19.40 7.57 0.42
CA GLY A 95 -19.62 6.81 -0.82
C GLY A 95 -18.33 6.33 -1.52
N ASP A 96 -18.45 5.99 -2.81
CA ASP A 96 -17.40 5.32 -3.60
C ASP A 96 -16.05 6.05 -3.57
N ARG A 97 -16.07 7.38 -3.53
CA ARG A 97 -14.85 8.19 -3.48
C ARG A 97 -14.11 8.00 -2.16
N GLY A 98 -14.81 8.03 -1.04
CA GLY A 98 -14.23 7.78 0.27
C GLY A 98 -13.61 6.39 0.34
N SER A 99 -14.38 5.36 -0.06
CA SER A 99 -13.92 3.96 -0.04
C SER A 99 -12.68 3.72 -0.91
N ILE A 100 -12.64 4.28 -2.13
CA ILE A 100 -11.48 4.14 -3.02
C ILE A 100 -10.28 4.90 -2.45
N SER A 101 -10.47 6.13 -1.94
CA SER A 101 -9.38 6.92 -1.36
C SER A 101 -8.81 6.30 -0.09
N GLU A 102 -9.66 5.72 0.76
CA GLU A 102 -9.23 4.99 1.95
C GLU A 102 -8.37 3.78 1.56
N ALA A 103 -8.87 2.92 0.68
CA ALA A 103 -8.13 1.72 0.24
C ALA A 103 -6.80 2.09 -0.46
N GLN A 104 -6.81 3.13 -1.30
CA GLN A 104 -5.58 3.60 -1.97
C GLN A 104 -4.57 4.14 -0.96
N CYS A 105 -5.03 4.90 0.03
CA CYS A 105 -4.19 5.38 1.13
C CYS A 105 -3.53 4.22 1.86
N GLU A 106 -4.28 3.16 2.18
CA GLU A 106 -3.72 1.99 2.88
C GLU A 106 -2.59 1.34 2.07
N LEU A 107 -2.80 1.17 0.76
CA LEU A 107 -1.77 0.65 -0.15
C LEU A 107 -0.52 1.54 -0.19
N ASP A 108 -0.69 2.85 -0.30
CA ASP A 108 0.42 3.80 -0.39
C ASP A 108 1.25 3.86 0.90
N GLU A 109 0.60 3.76 2.06
CA GLU A 109 1.26 3.72 3.37
C GLU A 109 2.03 2.41 3.58
N LEU A 110 1.48 1.28 3.11
CA LEU A 110 2.19 0.00 3.13
C LEU A 110 3.46 0.04 2.25
N LEU A 111 3.37 0.64 1.06
CA LEU A 111 4.54 0.83 0.19
C LEU A 111 5.58 1.76 0.80
N THR A 112 5.13 2.84 1.44
CA THR A 112 6.00 3.74 2.20
C THR A 112 6.74 2.98 3.31
N TYR A 113 6.05 2.13 4.06
CA TYR A 113 6.68 1.26 5.06
C TYR A 113 7.69 0.29 4.44
N LYS A 114 7.33 -0.35 3.33
CA LYS A 114 8.22 -1.28 2.61
C LYS A 114 9.52 -0.59 2.18
N LYS A 115 9.44 0.65 1.68
CA LYS A 115 10.61 1.45 1.32
C LYS A 115 11.49 1.75 2.54
N LEU A 116 10.89 2.25 3.62
CA LEU A 116 11.62 2.52 4.87
C LEU A 116 12.32 1.27 5.41
N LEU A 117 11.68 0.10 5.29
CA LEU A 117 12.26 -1.18 5.70
C LEU A 117 13.45 -1.60 4.83
N ASN A 118 13.38 -1.36 3.51
CA ASN A 118 14.52 -1.59 2.61
C ASN A 118 15.68 -0.65 2.95
N ASP A 119 15.42 0.65 3.10
CA ASP A 119 16.44 1.64 3.46
C ASP A 119 17.11 1.28 4.79
N PHE A 120 16.31 0.85 5.78
CA PHE A 120 16.82 0.36 7.05
C PHE A 120 17.73 -0.86 6.90
N TYR A 121 17.34 -1.84 6.08
CA TYR A 121 18.17 -3.02 5.80
C TYR A 121 19.49 -2.65 5.11
N GLU A 122 19.47 -1.74 4.13
CA GLU A 122 20.67 -1.29 3.44
C GLU A 122 21.63 -0.58 4.40
N MET A 123 21.12 0.32 5.24
CA MET A 123 21.92 1.00 6.27
C MET A 123 22.50 0.02 7.30
N HIS A 124 21.72 -0.98 7.71
CA HIS A 124 22.17 -2.01 8.66
C HIS A 124 23.36 -2.82 8.13
N ASN A 125 23.39 -3.15 6.83
CA ASN A 125 24.45 -3.97 6.24
C ASN A 125 25.63 -3.17 5.68
N ALA A 126 25.55 -1.83 5.70
CA ALA A 126 26.63 -0.96 5.27
C ALA A 126 27.68 -0.71 6.38
N GLY A 127 27.37 -1.06 7.64
CA GLY A 127 28.27 -0.99 8.79
C GLY A 127 28.86 -2.34 9.15
#